data_AF-A0A4Y7PXJ9-F1
#
_entry.id   AF-A0A4Y7PXJ9-F1
#
_cell.length_a   1.000
_cell.length_b   1.000
_cell.length_c   1.000
_cell.angle_alpha   90.00
_cell.angle_beta   90.00
_cell.angle_gamma   90.00
#
_symmetry.space_group_name_H-M   'P 1'
#
loop_
_entity.id
_entity.type
_entity.pdbx_description
1 polymer ?
#
loop_
_entity_poly.entity_id
_entity_poly.type
_entity_poly.pdbx_seq_one_letter_code
_entity_poly.pdbx_strand_id
1 'polypeptide(L)'
;MAHLPMALPLGVFLTVFRNIKVLRLGDNFRLKPATSFRAPTKASLDGLPSLHTIETSKVPFFYHFRKVPFPSLPTLHVRNENFVDWRFVYHLLQFLPTCGGNIKRLTIFGTVVEPYAGNIARALHKFMKLEEIVMDVIDLYRLLPFDPPLHPLVTELTLTNYAPNSFPSANNFHESLIPNLSARFPRWKSCAGWGM
;
A
#
# COMPACT_ATOMS: atom_id res chain seq x y z
N MET A 1 -27.91 2.22 19.23
CA MET A 1 -26.58 2.02 19.82
C MET A 1 -25.67 1.44 18.74
N ALA A 2 -24.69 2.20 18.26
CA ALA A 2 -23.72 1.66 17.30
C ALA A 2 -22.76 0.72 18.05
N HIS A 3 -22.70 -0.55 17.67
CA HIS A 3 -21.70 -1.48 18.20
C HIS A 3 -20.32 -0.91 17.90
N LEU A 4 -19.57 -0.58 18.95
CA LEU A 4 -18.16 -0.22 18.83
C LEU A 4 -17.43 -1.36 18.10
N PRO A 5 -16.75 -1.09 16.97
CA PRO A 5 -16.07 -2.13 16.22
C PRO A 5 -15.02 -2.79 17.12
N MET A 6 -15.15 -4.11 17.29
CA MET A 6 -14.28 -4.91 18.13
C MET A 6 -12.88 -4.92 17.50
N ALA A 7 -11.92 -4.22 18.11
CA ALA A 7 -10.56 -4.17 17.62
C ALA A 7 -9.79 -5.44 18.04
N LEU A 8 -9.34 -6.21 17.04
CA LEU A 8 -8.68 -7.51 17.24
C LEU A 8 -7.20 -7.31 17.60
N PRO A 9 -6.64 -8.05 18.57
CA PRO A 9 -5.20 -8.06 18.81
C PRO A 9 -4.43 -8.66 17.62
N LEU A 10 -3.30 -8.05 17.24
CA LEU A 10 -2.49 -8.51 16.10
C LEU A 10 -2.08 -9.99 16.22
N GLY A 11 -1.67 -10.47 17.40
CA GLY A 11 -1.27 -11.87 17.58
C GLY A 11 -2.41 -12.86 17.33
N VAL A 12 -3.63 -12.50 17.73
CA VAL A 12 -4.84 -13.30 17.44
C VAL A 12 -5.12 -13.28 15.95
N PHE A 13 -5.03 -12.11 15.31
CA PHE A 13 -5.20 -11.97 13.86
C PHE A 13 -4.23 -12.88 13.09
N LEU A 14 -2.93 -12.84 13.41
CA LEU A 14 -1.91 -13.65 12.73
C LEU A 14 -2.14 -15.15 12.91
N THR A 15 -2.64 -15.56 14.08
CA THR A 15 -2.93 -16.98 14.36
C THR A 15 -4.16 -17.46 13.60
N VAL A 16 -5.26 -16.71 13.67
CA VAL A 16 -6.54 -17.07 13.06
C VAL A 16 -6.47 -17.04 11.54
N PHE A 17 -5.81 -16.03 10.98
CA PHE A 17 -5.74 -15.81 9.53
C PHE A 17 -4.42 -16.27 8.91
N ARG A 18 -3.72 -17.22 9.54
CA ARG A 18 -2.40 -17.69 9.07
C ARG A 18 -2.39 -18.14 7.60
N ASN A 19 -3.48 -18.71 7.12
CA ASN A 19 -3.64 -19.25 5.76
C ASN A 19 -4.34 -18.28 4.79
N ILE A 20 -4.55 -17.02 5.18
CA ILE A 20 -5.20 -16.03 4.32
C ILE A 20 -4.32 -15.73 3.11
N LYS A 21 -4.91 -15.70 1.91
CA LYS A 21 -4.20 -15.40 0.66
C LYS A 21 -4.30 -13.94 0.23
N VAL A 22 -5.43 -13.31 0.55
CA VAL A 22 -5.73 -11.93 0.14
C VAL A 22 -6.22 -11.16 1.36
N LEU A 23 -5.57 -10.05 1.67
CA LEU A 23 -5.96 -9.16 2.74
C LEU A 23 -6.40 -7.81 2.18
N ARG A 24 -7.70 -7.52 2.26
CA ARG A 24 -8.30 -6.24 1.87
C ARG A 24 -8.81 -5.52 3.11
N LEU A 25 -8.36 -4.29 3.32
CA LEU A 25 -8.70 -3.52 4.51
C LEU A 25 -9.60 -2.34 4.18
N GLY A 26 -10.86 -2.41 4.64
CA GLY A 26 -11.82 -1.31 4.53
C GLY A 26 -11.67 -0.26 5.63
N ASP A 27 -12.48 0.80 5.53
CA ASP A 27 -12.44 2.02 6.37
C ASP A 27 -12.57 1.76 7.88
N ASN A 28 -13.28 0.70 8.25
CA ASN A 28 -13.57 0.38 9.65
C ASN A 28 -12.56 -0.59 10.28
N PHE A 29 -11.49 -0.97 9.56
CA PHE A 29 -10.50 -1.89 10.11
C PHE A 29 -9.69 -1.25 11.24
N ARG A 30 -9.75 -1.86 12.43
CA ARG A 30 -9.00 -1.43 13.61
C ARG A 30 -8.30 -2.63 14.23
N LEU A 31 -6.97 -2.56 14.31
CA LEU A 31 -6.18 -3.47 15.13
C LEU A 31 -5.77 -2.76 16.40
N LYS A 32 -5.71 -3.52 17.50
CA LYS A 32 -5.00 -3.04 18.68
C LYS A 32 -3.51 -3.33 18.49
N PRO A 33 -2.62 -2.40 18.88
CA PRO A 33 -1.22 -2.73 19.11
C PRO A 33 -1.15 -3.98 19.99
N ALA A 34 -0.11 -4.80 19.83
CA ALA A 34 0.15 -5.89 20.76
C ALA A 34 0.42 -5.30 22.15
N THR A 35 -0.62 -5.10 22.94
CA THR A 35 -0.53 -4.69 24.34
C THR A 35 -0.06 -5.90 25.11
N SER A 36 1.26 -6.05 25.29
CA SER A 36 1.98 -6.80 26.34
C SER A 36 1.48 -8.20 26.81
N PHE A 37 0.50 -8.80 26.17
CA PHE A 37 -0.08 -10.07 26.59
C PHE A 37 0.67 -11.21 25.92
N ARG A 38 1.63 -11.72 26.70
CA ARG A 38 2.45 -12.92 26.48
C ARG A 38 3.43 -12.82 25.32
N ALA A 39 4.59 -13.41 25.56
CA ALA A 39 5.63 -13.56 24.55
C ALA A 39 5.02 -14.09 23.24
N PRO A 40 5.39 -13.54 22.07
CA PRO A 40 4.90 -14.02 20.80
C PRO A 40 5.09 -15.54 20.73
N THR A 41 4.00 -16.28 20.59
CA THR A 41 4.08 -17.73 20.36
C THR A 41 4.84 -17.97 19.07
N LYS A 42 5.51 -19.11 18.93
CA LYS A 42 6.31 -19.45 17.72
C LYS A 42 5.50 -19.24 16.43
N ALA A 43 4.19 -19.49 16.46
CA ALA A 43 3.27 -19.27 15.35
C ALA A 43 3.10 -17.79 14.92
N SER A 44 3.31 -16.83 15.82
CA SER A 44 3.25 -15.38 15.52
C SER A 44 4.55 -14.83 14.93
N LEU A 45 5.67 -15.56 15.06
CA LEU A 45 6.95 -15.19 14.45
C LEU A 45 6.98 -15.48 12.95
N ASP A 46 6.19 -16.45 12.47
CA ASP A 46 6.16 -16.85 11.06
C ASP A 46 5.37 -15.85 10.17
N GLY A 47 4.69 -14.87 10.78
CA GLY A 47 3.90 -13.88 10.07
C GLY A 47 2.71 -14.47 9.32
N LEU A 48 2.57 -14.11 8.03
CA LEU A 48 1.48 -14.56 7.16
C LEU A 48 2.05 -15.30 5.95
N PRO A 49 2.37 -16.60 6.09
CA PRO A 49 3.11 -17.34 5.10
C PRO A 49 2.33 -17.62 3.80
N SER A 50 0.99 -17.62 3.85
CA SER A 50 0.17 -17.86 2.65
C SER A 50 -0.32 -16.58 1.97
N LEU A 51 0.04 -15.40 2.50
CA LEU A 51 -0.49 -14.14 2.01
C LEU A 51 0.20 -13.72 0.71
N HIS A 52 -0.59 -13.60 -0.35
CA HIS A 52 -0.14 -13.26 -1.70
C HIS A 52 -0.47 -11.83 -2.13
N THR A 53 -1.58 -11.28 -1.62
CA THR A 53 -2.04 -9.96 -2.04
C THR A 53 -2.47 -9.14 -0.82
N ILE A 54 -1.97 -7.91 -0.76
CA ILE A 54 -2.44 -6.90 0.19
C ILE A 54 -3.04 -5.73 -0.59
N GLU A 55 -4.23 -5.31 -0.16
CA GLU A 55 -4.89 -4.11 -0.65
C GLU A 55 -5.26 -3.24 0.56
N THR A 56 -4.71 -2.02 0.62
CA THR A 56 -4.93 -1.12 1.76
C THR A 56 -4.85 0.34 1.39
N SER A 57 -5.64 1.15 2.09
CA SER A 57 -5.55 2.61 2.12
C SER A 57 -5.37 3.17 3.52
N LYS A 58 -4.93 2.35 4.49
CA LYS A 58 -5.01 2.68 5.92
C LYS A 58 -3.65 2.76 6.60
N VAL A 59 -3.32 3.94 7.14
CA VAL A 59 -2.09 4.19 7.93
C VAL A 59 -1.86 3.18 9.05
N PRO A 60 -2.87 2.81 9.88
CA PRO A 60 -2.66 1.87 10.98
C PRO A 60 -2.13 0.51 10.52
N PHE A 61 -2.47 0.09 9.30
CA PHE A 61 -1.97 -1.17 8.74
C PHE A 61 -0.43 -1.19 8.72
N PHE A 62 0.19 -0.19 8.09
CA PHE A 62 1.65 -0.15 7.98
C PHE A 62 2.32 -0.12 9.35
N TYR A 63 1.75 0.62 10.31
CA TYR A 63 2.27 0.67 11.66
C TYR A 63 2.25 -0.70 12.36
N HIS A 64 1.14 -1.44 12.27
CA HIS A 64 1.00 -2.74 12.93
C HIS A 64 1.80 -3.85 12.24
N PHE A 65 1.92 -3.80 10.92
CA PHE A 65 2.51 -4.88 10.14
C PHE A 65 3.97 -4.67 9.75
N ARG A 66 4.60 -3.52 10.10
CA ARG A 66 6.04 -3.24 9.82
C ARG A 66 7.06 -4.20 10.43
N LYS A 67 6.63 -5.23 11.18
CA LYS A 67 7.50 -6.29 11.74
C LYS A 67 6.98 -7.70 11.43
N VAL A 68 5.91 -7.81 10.64
CA VAL A 68 5.30 -9.09 10.29
C VAL A 68 5.98 -9.61 9.02
N PRO A 69 6.49 -10.85 9.00
CA PRO A 69 7.03 -11.44 7.78
C PRO A 69 5.95 -11.77 6.73
N PHE A 70 6.27 -11.51 5.46
CA PHE A 70 5.41 -11.80 4.31
C PHE A 70 6.19 -12.58 3.23
N PRO A 71 6.56 -13.86 3.50
CA PRO A 71 7.48 -14.60 2.63
C PRO A 71 6.90 -14.92 1.24
N SER A 72 5.58 -14.90 1.08
CA SER A 72 4.90 -15.28 -0.17
C SER A 72 4.11 -14.16 -0.83
N LEU A 73 4.40 -12.90 -0.52
CA LEU A 73 3.66 -11.73 -1.01
C LEU A 73 4.28 -11.18 -2.32
N PRO A 74 3.72 -11.51 -3.51
CA PRO A 74 4.11 -10.89 -4.77
C PRO A 74 3.39 -9.58 -5.07
N THR A 75 2.24 -9.30 -4.45
CA THR A 75 1.36 -8.21 -4.90
C THR A 75 0.97 -7.28 -3.75
N LEU A 76 1.24 -6.00 -3.93
CA LEU A 76 0.89 -4.95 -2.98
C LEU A 76 0.17 -3.80 -3.68
N HIS A 77 -1.04 -3.50 -3.22
CA HIS A 77 -1.83 -2.35 -3.66
C HIS A 77 -2.03 -1.38 -2.50
N VAL A 78 -1.57 -0.16 -2.70
CA VAL A 78 -1.58 0.91 -1.71
C VAL A 78 -2.20 2.15 -2.33
N ARG A 79 -3.19 2.70 -1.64
CA ARG A 79 -3.83 3.95 -2.05
C ARG A 79 -3.81 4.94 -0.90
N ASN A 80 -3.16 6.06 -1.08
CA ASN A 80 -3.30 7.17 -0.17
C ASN A 80 -4.52 8.01 -0.56
N GLU A 81 -5.62 7.82 0.16
CA GLU A 81 -6.85 8.60 -0.05
C GLU A 81 -6.70 10.06 0.39
N ASN A 82 -5.70 10.37 1.23
CA ASN A 82 -5.41 11.70 1.73
C ASN A 82 -3.99 12.14 1.34
N PHE A 83 -3.86 12.77 0.18
CA PHE A 83 -2.58 13.14 -0.45
C PHE A 83 -1.69 14.03 0.43
N VAL A 84 -2.24 14.74 1.42
CA VAL A 84 -1.46 15.56 2.37
C VAL A 84 -1.02 14.79 3.63
N ASP A 85 -1.46 13.55 3.82
CA ASP A 85 -1.11 12.74 4.99
C ASP A 85 0.30 12.16 4.87
N TRP A 86 1.29 12.98 5.22
CA TRP A 86 2.70 12.57 5.30
C TRP A 86 2.92 11.36 6.22
N ARG A 87 2.06 11.13 7.22
CA ARG A 87 2.17 9.97 8.11
C ARG A 87 1.92 8.67 7.37
N PHE A 88 1.03 8.68 6.37
CA PHE A 88 0.81 7.55 5.49
C PHE A 88 2.11 7.13 4.81
N VAL A 89 2.78 8.09 4.17
CA VAL A 89 4.01 7.85 3.43
C VAL A 89 5.15 7.46 4.36
N TYR A 90 5.27 8.10 5.52
CA TYR A 90 6.23 7.75 6.55
C TYR A 90 6.09 6.29 7.00
N HIS A 91 4.87 5.85 7.33
CA HIS A 91 4.64 4.48 7.77
C HIS A 91 4.77 3.46 6.63
N LEU A 92 4.36 3.81 5.41
CA LEU A 92 4.61 3.00 4.22
C LEU A 92 6.10 2.72 4.05
N LEU A 93 6.96 3.75 4.09
CA LEU A 93 8.41 3.60 3.97
C LEU A 93 9.04 2.70 5.05
N GLN A 94 8.44 2.64 6.25
CA GLN A 94 8.85 1.69 7.30
C GLN A 94 8.38 0.27 7.05
N PHE A 95 7.25 0.10 6.36
CA PHE A 95 6.67 -1.18 6.03
C PHE A 95 7.34 -1.84 4.83
N LEU A 96 7.66 -1.09 3.78
CA LEU A 96 8.21 -1.64 2.52
C LEU A 96 9.43 -2.57 2.71
N PRO A 97 10.41 -2.29 3.60
CA PRO A 97 11.53 -3.20 3.84
C PRO A 97 11.14 -4.62 4.28
N THR A 98 9.97 -4.80 4.88
CA THR A 98 9.51 -6.12 5.38
C THR A 98 8.95 -7.03 4.29
N CYS A 99 8.52 -6.47 3.16
CA CYS A 99 7.88 -7.22 2.09
C CYS A 99 8.52 -7.03 0.72
N GLY A 100 9.32 -5.98 0.52
CA GLY A 100 9.82 -5.54 -0.78
C GLY A 100 10.62 -6.59 -1.57
N GLY A 101 11.30 -7.53 -0.88
CA GLY A 101 12.12 -8.55 -1.54
C GLY A 101 11.36 -9.57 -2.39
N ASN A 102 10.04 -9.70 -2.20
CA ASN A 102 9.20 -10.63 -2.95
C ASN A 102 8.15 -9.95 -3.84
N ILE A 103 7.98 -8.64 -3.74
CA ILE A 103 7.00 -7.89 -4.54
C ILE A 103 7.39 -7.94 -6.02
N LYS A 104 6.46 -8.44 -6.84
CA LYS A 104 6.51 -8.44 -8.31
C LYS A 104 5.63 -7.36 -8.92
N ARG A 105 4.47 -7.11 -8.30
CA ARG A 105 3.50 -6.10 -8.73
C ARG A 105 3.25 -5.12 -7.60
N LEU A 106 3.55 -3.86 -7.86
CA LEU A 106 3.29 -2.75 -6.95
C LEU A 106 2.29 -1.78 -7.57
N THR A 107 1.25 -1.48 -6.83
CA THR A 107 0.29 -0.45 -7.19
C THR A 107 0.31 0.61 -6.10
N ILE A 108 0.65 1.85 -6.44
CA ILE A 108 0.78 2.97 -5.51
C ILE A 108 0.09 4.21 -6.06
N PHE A 109 -0.82 4.81 -5.27
CA PHE A 109 -1.52 6.03 -5.65
C PHE A 109 -1.45 7.08 -4.55
N GLY A 110 -1.12 8.31 -4.91
CA GLY A 110 -0.97 9.42 -3.98
C GLY A 110 0.09 9.21 -2.91
N THR A 111 1.04 8.30 -3.16
CA THR A 111 2.05 7.91 -2.17
C THR A 111 3.35 8.69 -2.36
N VAL A 112 3.52 9.37 -3.50
CA VAL A 112 4.69 10.19 -3.78
C VAL A 112 4.34 11.64 -3.49
N VAL A 113 4.76 12.11 -2.32
CA VAL A 113 4.69 13.53 -1.94
C VAL A 113 6.09 14.12 -1.99
N GLU A 114 6.21 15.39 -2.40
CA GLU A 114 7.52 16.03 -2.68
C GLU A 114 8.60 15.83 -1.61
N PRO A 115 8.31 16.01 -0.29
CA PRO A 115 9.36 15.85 0.74
C PRO A 115 9.86 14.41 0.88
N TYR A 116 9.11 13.43 0.37
CA TYR A 116 9.40 12.00 0.51
C TYR A 116 9.65 11.30 -0.84
N ALA A 117 9.57 12.02 -1.96
CA ALA A 117 9.70 11.43 -3.29
C ALA A 117 11.03 10.70 -3.47
N GLY A 118 12.15 11.29 -3.04
CA GLY A 118 13.46 10.64 -3.08
C GLY A 118 13.57 9.40 -2.16
N ASN A 119 12.80 9.35 -1.07
CA ASN A 119 12.75 8.15 -0.22
C ASN A 119 11.95 7.03 -0.88
N ILE A 120 10.86 7.37 -1.58
CA ILE A 120 10.08 6.40 -2.35
C ILE A 120 10.90 5.87 -3.53
N ALA A 121 11.57 6.74 -4.30
CA ALA A 121 12.48 6.31 -5.37
C ALA A 121 13.51 5.29 -4.86
N ARG A 122 14.21 5.61 -3.76
CA ARG A 122 15.16 4.69 -3.11
C ARG A 122 14.52 3.40 -2.60
N ALA A 123 13.26 3.44 -2.16
CA ALA A 123 12.55 2.24 -1.72
C ALA A 123 12.19 1.35 -2.91
N LEU A 124 11.71 1.92 -4.02
CA LEU A 124 11.39 1.19 -5.25
C LEU A 124 12.62 0.45 -5.79
N HIS A 125 13.80 1.05 -5.70
CA HIS A 125 15.06 0.41 -6.08
C HIS A 125 15.43 -0.83 -5.26
N LYS A 126 14.86 -1.00 -4.06
CA LYS A 126 15.12 -2.18 -3.23
C LYS A 126 14.26 -3.38 -3.62
N PHE A 127 13.30 -3.19 -4.53
CA PHE A 127 12.35 -4.23 -4.90
C PHE A 127 12.94 -5.02 -6.07
N MET A 128 13.88 -5.91 -5.75
CA MET A 128 14.69 -6.65 -6.72
C MET A 128 13.90 -7.62 -7.61
N LYS A 129 12.60 -7.80 -7.38
CA LYS A 129 11.71 -8.65 -8.19
C LYS A 129 10.57 -7.86 -8.82
N LEU A 130 10.56 -6.54 -8.69
CA LEU A 130 9.50 -5.69 -9.18
C LEU A 130 9.53 -5.65 -10.70
N GLU A 131 8.49 -6.20 -11.31
CA GLU A 131 8.29 -6.32 -12.75
C GLU A 131 7.21 -5.33 -13.23
N GLU A 132 6.18 -5.11 -12.41
CA GLU A 132 5.03 -4.28 -12.77
C GLU A 132 4.78 -3.17 -11.74
N ILE A 133 4.65 -1.94 -12.24
CA ILE A 133 4.26 -0.78 -11.44
C ILE A 133 3.00 -0.14 -12.00
N VAL A 134 2.04 0.13 -11.13
CA VAL A 134 0.87 0.96 -11.43
C VAL A 134 0.91 2.20 -10.53
N MET A 135 0.89 3.40 -11.11
CA MET A 135 0.88 4.64 -10.33
C MET A 135 0.18 5.79 -11.05
N ASP A 136 -0.07 6.88 -10.33
CA ASP A 136 -0.57 8.10 -10.96
C ASP A 136 0.52 8.85 -11.73
N VAL A 137 0.13 9.54 -12.81
CA VAL A 137 1.04 10.39 -13.59
C VAL A 137 1.72 11.42 -12.70
N ILE A 138 1.00 11.98 -11.72
CA ILE A 138 1.57 12.92 -10.75
C ILE A 138 2.62 12.28 -9.85
N ASP A 139 2.39 11.03 -9.42
CA ASP A 139 3.36 10.32 -8.61
C ASP A 139 4.64 10.06 -9.42
N LEU A 140 4.51 9.66 -10.70
CA LEU A 140 5.65 9.52 -11.60
C LEU A 140 6.39 10.85 -11.78
N TYR A 141 5.68 11.93 -12.08
CA TYR A 141 6.28 13.26 -12.30
C TYR A 141 7.16 13.68 -11.11
N ARG A 142 6.69 13.43 -9.89
CA ARG A 142 7.45 13.71 -8.65
C ARG A 142 8.67 12.81 -8.46
N LEU A 143 8.71 11.63 -9.09
CA LEU A 143 9.86 10.73 -9.05
C LEU A 143 10.93 11.06 -10.10
N LEU A 144 10.56 11.68 -11.22
CA LEU A 144 11.48 11.98 -12.34
C LEU A 144 12.78 12.71 -11.96
N PRO A 145 12.81 13.64 -10.97
CA PRO A 145 14.05 14.28 -10.55
C PRO A 145 15.10 13.33 -9.93
N PHE A 146 14.72 12.09 -9.59
CA PHE A 146 15.61 11.11 -8.99
C PHE A 146 16.02 10.08 -10.05
N ASP A 147 17.31 10.01 -10.36
CA ASP A 147 17.84 9.13 -11.41
C ASP A 147 18.47 7.84 -10.82
N PRO A 148 18.02 6.63 -11.22
CA PRO A 148 16.83 6.37 -12.03
C PRO A 148 15.55 6.47 -11.19
N PRO A 149 14.39 6.85 -11.77
CA PRO A 149 13.15 7.00 -10.99
C PRO A 149 12.54 5.65 -10.61
N LEU A 150 12.77 4.62 -11.44
CA LEU A 150 12.26 3.26 -11.27
C LEU A 150 13.40 2.25 -11.40
N HIS A 151 13.19 1.06 -10.84
CA HIS A 151 14.17 -0.02 -10.91
C HIS A 151 14.26 -0.59 -12.36
N PRO A 152 15.46 -0.96 -12.86
CA PRO A 152 15.62 -1.46 -14.25
C PRO A 152 14.87 -2.75 -14.59
N LEU A 153 14.44 -3.51 -13.58
CA LEU A 153 13.66 -4.75 -13.78
C LEU A 153 12.17 -4.51 -14.01
N VAL A 154 11.71 -3.26 -13.88
CA VAL A 154 10.33 -2.90 -14.18
C VAL A 154 10.13 -2.97 -15.70
N THR A 155 9.34 -3.95 -16.13
CA THR A 155 9.01 -4.19 -17.54
C THR A 155 7.64 -3.64 -17.92
N GLU A 156 6.76 -3.42 -16.95
CA GLU A 156 5.43 -2.85 -17.17
C GLU A 156 5.19 -1.63 -16.26
N LEU A 157 4.87 -0.49 -16.87
CA LEU A 157 4.46 0.72 -16.19
C LEU A 157 3.06 1.11 -16.67
N THR A 158 2.06 0.95 -15.81
CA THR A 158 0.71 1.45 -16.04
C THR A 158 0.53 2.78 -15.33
N LEU A 159 0.19 3.82 -16.10
CA LEU A 159 -0.11 5.13 -15.57
C LEU A 159 -1.60 5.36 -15.44
N THR A 160 -1.99 6.09 -14.41
CA THR A 160 -3.40 6.42 -14.15
C THR A 160 -3.54 7.90 -13.85
N ASN A 161 -4.74 8.42 -14.02
CA ASN A 161 -5.05 9.81 -13.74
C ASN A 161 -5.96 9.95 -12.51
N TYR A 162 -5.74 9.10 -11.50
CA TYR A 162 -6.52 9.08 -10.28
C TYR A 162 -6.04 10.20 -9.32
N ALA A 163 -6.18 11.46 -9.74
CA ALA A 163 -5.93 12.62 -8.88
C ALA A 163 -7.27 13.21 -8.41
N PRO A 164 -7.81 12.81 -7.24
CA PRO A 164 -9.04 13.41 -6.71
C PRO A 164 -8.87 14.89 -6.35
N ASN A 165 -7.63 15.36 -6.13
CA ASN A 165 -7.29 16.77 -6.04
C ASN A 165 -6.11 17.04 -6.99
N SER A 166 -6.42 17.45 -8.22
CA SER A 166 -5.43 17.97 -9.14
C SER A 166 -4.68 19.17 -8.56
N PHE A 167 -3.47 19.43 -9.09
CA PHE A 167 -2.70 20.64 -8.78
C PHE A 167 -3.57 21.91 -8.69
N PRO A 168 -3.16 22.93 -7.90
CA PRO A 168 -3.68 24.26 -8.12
C PRO A 168 -3.54 24.58 -9.62
N SER A 169 -4.61 25.10 -10.20
CA SER A 169 -4.87 25.31 -11.63
C SER A 169 -3.86 26.19 -12.39
N ALA A 170 -2.71 26.49 -11.79
CA ALA A 170 -1.66 27.33 -12.34
C ALA A 170 -0.67 26.58 -13.24
N ASN A 171 -0.62 25.24 -13.18
CA ASN A 171 0.22 24.44 -14.07
C ASN A 171 -0.64 23.74 -15.13
N ASN A 172 -0.25 23.88 -16.40
CA ASN A 172 -0.79 23.19 -17.58
C ASN A 172 -0.65 21.65 -17.53
N PHE A 173 -0.42 21.08 -16.33
CA PHE A 173 -0.34 19.65 -16.10
C PHE A 173 -1.61 18.95 -16.59
N HIS A 174 -2.79 19.54 -16.36
CA HIS A 174 -4.06 19.02 -16.90
C HIS A 174 -4.10 18.95 -18.43
N GLU A 175 -3.43 19.87 -19.12
CA GLU A 175 -3.32 19.86 -20.59
C GLU A 175 -2.32 18.82 -21.08
N SER A 176 -1.35 18.42 -20.24
CA SER A 176 -0.37 17.36 -20.52
C SER A 176 -0.83 15.95 -20.15
N LEU A 177 -1.98 15.82 -19.47
CA LEU A 177 -2.56 14.53 -19.13
C LEU A 177 -3.10 13.88 -20.41
N ILE A 178 -2.53 12.73 -20.78
CA ILE A 178 -3.02 11.94 -21.91
C ILE A 178 -4.50 11.58 -21.64
N PRO A 179 -5.45 12.10 -22.43
CA PRO A 179 -6.86 11.75 -22.28
C PRO A 179 -7.00 10.24 -22.50
N ASN A 180 -7.75 9.56 -21.63
CA ASN A 180 -8.09 8.12 -21.74
C ASN A 180 -7.04 7.09 -21.25
N LEU A 181 -6.12 7.44 -20.34
CA LEU A 181 -5.40 6.41 -19.56
C LEU A 181 -6.37 5.73 -18.57
N SER A 182 -7.12 4.74 -19.06
CA SER A 182 -7.99 3.89 -18.25
C SER A 182 -7.17 2.79 -17.59
N ALA A 183 -6.84 2.94 -16.32
CA ALA A 183 -6.32 1.84 -15.54
C ALA A 183 -7.46 0.90 -15.13
N ARG A 184 -7.39 -0.36 -15.56
CA ARG A 184 -8.32 -1.39 -15.09
C ARG A 184 -7.90 -1.84 -13.70
N PHE A 185 -8.38 -1.13 -12.67
CA PHE A 185 -8.35 -1.64 -11.30
C PHE A 185 -9.20 -2.91 -11.20
N PRO A 186 -8.83 -3.88 -10.35
CA PRO A 186 -9.82 -4.76 -9.76
C PRO A 186 -10.91 -3.89 -9.11
N ARG A 187 -12.16 -3.97 -9.56
CA ARG A 187 -13.26 -3.21 -8.97
C ARG A 187 -13.32 -3.54 -7.48
N TRP A 188 -13.04 -2.57 -6.62
CA TRP A 188 -13.33 -2.66 -5.18
C TRP A 188 -14.84 -2.75 -5.03
N LYS A 189 -15.39 -3.96 -5.01
CA LYS A 189 -16.74 -4.16 -4.49
C LYS A 189 -16.62 -3.98 -2.99
N SER A 190 -16.88 -2.76 -2.52
CA SER A 190 -17.23 -2.56 -1.12
C SER A 190 -18.35 -3.55 -0.83
N CYS A 191 -18.19 -4.37 0.21
CA CYS A 191 -19.28 -5.17 0.75
C CYS A 191 -20.26 -4.21 1.45
N ALA A 192 -20.87 -3.31 0.70
CA ALA A 192 -22.03 -2.53 1.10
C ALA A 192 -23.25 -3.36 0.69
N GLY A 193 -23.64 -4.29 1.55
CA GLY A 193 -24.71 -5.22 1.22
C GLY A 193 -24.97 -6.27 2.30
N TRP A 194 -24.89 -5.88 3.57
CA TRP A 194 -25.59 -6.58 4.66
C TRP A 194 -26.24 -5.52 5.54
N GLY A 195 -27.57 -5.36 5.37
CA GLY A 195 -28.44 -4.64 6.31
C GLY A 195 -28.90 -3.25 5.86
N MET A 196 -29.89 -3.20 4.97
CA MET A 196 -31.23 -2.69 5.33
C MET A 196 -32.27 -3.56 4.66
#